data_AF-A0A966T2C3-F1
#
_entry.id   AF-A0A966T2C3-F1
#
_cell.length_a   1.000
_cell.length_b   1.000
_cell.length_c   1.000
_cell.angle_alpha   90.00
_cell.angle_beta   90.00
_cell.angle_gamma   90.00
#
_symmetry.space_group_name_H-M   'P 1'
#
loop_
_entity.id
_entity.type
_entity.pdbx_description
1 polymer ?
#
loop_
_entity_poly.entity_id
_entity_poly.type
_entity_poly.pdbx_seq_one_letter_code
_entity_poly.pdbx_strand_id
1 'polypeptide(L)'
;MHAADWSRRAPRHRHARSRHRRVEPLRAVRPGGSSSDEPHVPIELSVPHDVQHGGQLGANPLTRRDTPPAQLVARAVPSQQGRGGGTGSHRQTSEGAPVSTATHLPIDGVAVTGHQGKIIDQNDPRVLRELAHRLVRLKIDKPKSPPPAAKNQHPCAQDPDLKFKLNAAKSADRIDREIAQLESRVDKAAEVVSQRFDDVISLLERWDYVSDWRLTPRGALLSRVFHESDLLVAETIATKLLDGLDPTSLAALCSTFVYEHRSPEPAPEPTFPSTQLKSRFRQIQQLSMRLQREESAAGLTPHRAPDAGYVDTVVKWASGSELADLLDEDTTPGDFVRTMKQLIDLLRQVAQHAPDEVTRGAADAAVDRVLRGVVLSASTMPIGGAA
;
A
#
# COMPACT_ATOMS: atom_id res chain seq x y z
N MET A 1 -31.55 -69.24 2.83
CA MET A 1 -32.92 -69.81 2.82
C MET A 1 -33.85 -68.84 3.51
N HIS A 2 -34.98 -68.57 2.86
CA HIS A 2 -35.99 -67.56 3.19
C HIS A 2 -36.59 -67.66 4.59
N ALA A 3 -36.97 -66.50 5.15
CA ALA A 3 -38.02 -66.40 6.16
C ALA A 3 -39.18 -65.58 5.58
N ALA A 4 -40.34 -66.23 5.47
CA ALA A 4 -41.65 -65.67 5.12
C ALA A 4 -42.20 -64.89 6.34
N ASP A 5 -42.75 -63.69 6.12
CA ASP A 5 -44.18 -63.38 6.05
C ASP A 5 -44.99 -63.80 7.29
N TRP A 6 -45.73 -62.86 7.89
CA TRP A 6 -47.03 -63.10 8.54
C TRP A 6 -47.76 -61.76 8.77
N SER A 7 -48.93 -61.69 8.15
CA SER A 7 -49.93 -60.62 8.14
C SER A 7 -50.88 -60.57 9.37
N ARG A 8 -51.45 -59.38 9.67
CA ARG A 8 -52.88 -59.04 10.02
C ARG A 8 -53.00 -57.99 11.16
N ARG A 9 -53.50 -56.76 10.85
CA ARG A 9 -54.86 -56.17 11.10
C ARG A 9 -55.15 -55.87 12.59
N ALA A 10 -55.73 -54.76 13.07
CA ALA A 10 -56.29 -53.49 12.57
C ALA A 10 -56.55 -52.54 13.82
N PRO A 11 -57.53 -51.59 13.90
CA PRO A 11 -57.29 -50.14 14.03
C PRO A 11 -57.95 -49.40 15.24
N ARG A 12 -57.67 -48.08 15.40
CA ARG A 12 -58.62 -46.92 15.59
C ARG A 12 -58.20 -45.81 16.60
N HIS A 13 -58.06 -44.60 16.04
CA HIS A 13 -58.48 -43.23 16.46
C HIS A 13 -58.44 -42.74 17.93
N ARG A 14 -57.81 -41.56 18.20
CA ARG A 14 -58.45 -40.20 18.18
C ARG A 14 -57.48 -39.04 18.52
N HIS A 15 -57.65 -37.95 17.75
CA HIS A 15 -57.49 -36.49 17.97
C HIS A 15 -56.48 -35.88 18.97
N ALA A 16 -55.69 -34.88 18.52
CA ALA A 16 -56.08 -33.45 18.61
C ALA A 16 -55.03 -32.44 18.06
N ARG A 17 -55.52 -31.57 17.16
CA ARG A 17 -55.27 -30.11 16.99
C ARG A 17 -53.88 -29.57 16.58
N SER A 18 -53.83 -29.23 15.29
CA SER A 18 -52.99 -28.23 14.63
C SER A 18 -53.30 -26.78 15.07
N ARG A 19 -52.27 -25.94 15.21
CA ARG A 19 -52.38 -24.48 15.07
C ARG A 19 -51.43 -24.00 13.97
N HIS A 20 -52.02 -23.69 12.82
CA HIS A 20 -51.41 -22.90 11.76
C HIS A 20 -51.36 -21.42 12.19
N ARG A 21 -50.20 -20.77 12.05
CA ARG A 21 -50.10 -19.31 12.08
C ARG A 21 -50.33 -18.80 10.65
N ARG A 22 -51.42 -18.06 10.45
CA ARG A 22 -51.77 -17.35 9.22
C ARG A 22 -50.93 -16.09 9.08
N VAL A 23 -50.46 -15.86 7.87
CA VAL A 23 -49.91 -14.59 7.36
C VAL A 23 -51.09 -13.76 6.87
N GLU A 24 -51.19 -12.50 7.29
CA GLU A 24 -52.13 -11.52 6.72
C GLU A 24 -51.42 -10.64 5.67
N PRO A 25 -52.11 -10.26 4.57
CA PRO A 25 -51.59 -9.34 3.57
C PRO A 25 -52.05 -7.90 3.84
N LEU A 26 -51.13 -6.94 3.83
CA LEU A 26 -51.45 -5.51 3.92
C LEU A 26 -51.63 -4.90 2.52
N ARG A 27 -52.74 -4.15 2.40
CA ARG A 27 -53.29 -3.49 1.20
C ARG A 27 -52.39 -2.40 0.63
N ALA A 28 -52.48 -2.26 -0.70
CA ALA A 28 -51.97 -1.14 -1.47
C ALA A 28 -52.76 0.16 -1.22
N VAL A 29 -52.04 1.29 -1.16
CA VAL A 29 -52.56 2.66 -1.27
C VAL A 29 -51.74 3.39 -2.34
N ARG A 30 -52.42 4.11 -3.23
CA ARG A 30 -51.85 4.88 -4.36
C ARG A 30 -51.75 6.39 -4.02
N PRO A 31 -51.06 7.22 -4.83
CA PRO A 31 -50.07 8.21 -4.37
C PRO A 31 -50.59 9.65 -4.26
N GLY A 32 -49.85 10.47 -3.51
CA GLY A 32 -49.91 11.94 -3.61
C GLY A 32 -49.12 12.62 -2.50
N GLY A 33 -48.32 13.64 -2.86
CA GLY A 33 -47.91 14.71 -1.94
C GLY A 33 -46.45 14.72 -1.51
N SER A 34 -45.69 15.65 -2.09
CA SER A 34 -44.39 16.14 -1.68
C SER A 34 -44.39 16.80 -0.29
N SER A 35 -43.37 16.54 0.53
CA SER A 35 -42.69 17.57 1.33
C SER A 35 -41.50 16.98 2.08
N SER A 36 -40.38 17.69 1.97
CA SER A 36 -39.11 17.54 2.68
C SER A 36 -39.27 17.51 4.20
N ASP A 37 -38.45 16.69 4.86
CA ASP A 37 -37.74 16.94 6.13
C ASP A 37 -37.55 15.61 6.89
N GLU A 38 -36.33 15.08 6.87
CA GLU A 38 -35.86 14.10 7.86
C GLU A 38 -34.65 14.66 8.61
N PRO A 39 -34.57 14.47 9.95
CA PRO A 39 -33.62 15.16 10.81
C PRO A 39 -32.24 14.47 10.85
N HIS A 40 -31.18 15.29 10.83
CA HIS A 40 -29.80 14.88 11.06
C HIS A 40 -29.60 14.34 12.48
N VAL A 41 -29.04 13.13 12.59
CA VAL A 41 -28.49 12.57 13.84
C VAL A 41 -26.97 12.85 13.86
N PRO A 42 -26.44 13.60 14.84
CA PRO A 42 -24.99 13.83 14.93
C PRO A 42 -24.28 12.62 15.56
N ILE A 43 -23.15 12.23 14.96
CA ILE A 43 -22.22 11.22 15.47
C ILE A 43 -21.20 11.96 16.35
N GLU A 44 -21.24 11.75 17.68
CA GLU A 44 -20.18 12.19 18.60
C GLU A 44 -19.00 11.21 18.56
N LEU A 45 -17.83 11.70 18.16
CA LEU A 45 -16.55 10.99 18.28
C LEU A 45 -15.86 11.40 19.59
N SER A 46 -15.90 10.52 20.59
CA SER A 46 -15.14 10.65 21.83
C SER A 46 -13.68 10.22 21.62
N VAL A 47 -12.73 11.14 21.83
CA VAL A 47 -11.29 10.84 21.91
C VAL A 47 -10.90 10.71 23.38
N PRO A 48 -10.32 9.58 23.84
CA PRO A 48 -9.88 9.46 25.22
C PRO A 48 -8.59 10.26 25.47
N HIS A 49 -8.66 11.16 26.45
CA HIS A 49 -7.51 11.74 27.13
C HIS A 49 -6.99 10.74 28.17
N ASP A 50 -5.70 10.42 28.15
CA ASP A 50 -4.81 10.57 29.32
C ASP A 50 -3.39 10.03 29.03
N VAL A 51 -2.43 10.95 28.99
CA VAL A 51 -1.00 10.68 29.16
C VAL A 51 -0.60 11.43 30.43
N GLN A 52 -0.30 10.69 31.50
CA GLN A 52 0.36 11.23 32.70
C GLN A 52 1.85 10.85 32.73
N HIS A 53 2.61 11.81 33.24
CA HIS A 53 4.07 11.96 33.23
C HIS A 53 4.89 10.96 34.07
N GLY A 54 6.18 10.82 33.72
CA GLY A 54 7.26 10.83 34.72
C GLY A 54 8.58 10.11 34.39
N GLY A 55 9.69 10.87 34.43
CA GLY A 55 11.08 10.38 34.60
C GLY A 55 11.87 10.05 33.33
N GLN A 56 13.17 10.32 33.17
CA GLN A 56 14.16 11.06 33.94
C GLN A 56 15.38 11.33 33.01
N LEU A 57 16.18 12.35 33.34
CA LEU A 57 17.34 12.83 32.58
C LEU A 57 18.52 11.83 32.56
N GLY A 58 19.22 11.76 31.41
CA GLY A 58 20.52 11.11 31.27
C GLY A 58 21.28 11.69 30.07
N ALA A 59 22.50 12.17 30.31
CA ALA A 59 23.28 13.05 29.44
C ALA A 59 24.23 12.33 28.46
N ASN A 60 24.30 12.82 27.20
CA ASN A 60 25.46 13.01 26.28
C ASN A 60 26.43 11.83 25.93
N PRO A 61 27.33 11.95 24.91
CA PRO A 61 27.22 12.49 23.54
C PRO A 61 27.84 11.57 22.43
N LEU A 62 27.56 11.91 21.16
CA LEU A 62 28.40 11.78 19.94
C LEU A 62 29.07 10.44 19.56
N THR A 63 28.69 9.89 18.39
CA THR A 63 29.59 9.63 17.24
C THR A 63 28.80 9.00 16.07
N ARG A 64 28.57 9.76 14.99
CA ARG A 64 28.24 9.18 13.66
C ARG A 64 29.44 9.39 12.74
N ARG A 65 30.06 8.28 12.35
CA ARG A 65 31.00 8.21 11.22
C ARG A 65 30.18 8.02 9.96
N ASP A 66 30.25 8.98 9.04
CA ASP A 66 29.81 8.81 7.66
C ASP A 66 30.91 8.08 6.87
N THR A 67 30.52 7.10 6.07
CA THR A 67 31.35 6.48 5.03
C THR A 67 30.49 6.38 3.76
N PRO A 68 31.01 6.72 2.56
CA PRO A 68 30.17 6.92 1.36
C PRO A 68 30.09 5.66 0.48
N PRO A 69 29.07 5.51 -0.40
CA PRO A 69 29.15 4.55 -1.50
C PRO A 69 29.44 5.20 -2.86
N ALA A 70 30.50 4.66 -3.47
CA ALA A 70 30.74 4.36 -4.89
C ALA A 70 30.35 5.35 -6.01
N GLN A 71 31.38 5.84 -6.71
CA GLN A 71 31.28 6.48 -8.03
C GLN A 71 31.18 5.43 -9.14
N LEU A 72 30.18 5.54 -10.00
CA LEU A 72 30.13 4.86 -11.30
C LEU A 72 30.63 5.84 -12.38
N VAL A 73 31.71 5.45 -13.08
CA VAL A 73 32.33 6.23 -14.17
C VAL A 73 31.72 5.76 -15.50
N ALA A 74 31.02 6.65 -16.19
CA ALA A 74 30.67 6.47 -17.60
C ALA A 74 31.38 7.52 -18.45
N ARG A 75 32.22 7.01 -19.36
CA ARG A 75 33.12 7.76 -20.25
C ARG A 75 32.43 7.93 -21.60
N ALA A 76 32.28 9.16 -22.08
CA ALA A 76 31.86 9.45 -23.45
C ALA A 76 32.91 10.30 -24.16
N VAL A 77 33.31 9.83 -25.35
CA VAL A 77 34.26 10.44 -26.28
C VAL A 77 33.55 11.53 -27.09
N PRO A 78 34.14 12.73 -27.31
CA PRO A 78 33.54 13.73 -28.18
C PRO A 78 34.02 13.60 -29.64
N SER A 79 33.07 13.65 -30.56
CA SER A 79 33.27 13.83 -32.00
C SER A 79 33.50 15.31 -32.35
N GLN A 80 34.40 15.52 -33.31
CA GLN A 80 34.88 16.82 -33.81
C GLN A 80 33.83 17.60 -34.63
N GLN A 81 33.94 18.92 -34.59
CA GLN A 81 33.82 19.91 -35.69
C GLN A 81 33.89 21.31 -35.03
N GLY A 82 34.50 22.37 -35.55
CA GLY A 82 35.17 22.69 -36.80
C GLY A 82 35.65 24.15 -36.68
N ARG A 83 36.72 24.50 -37.40
CA ARG A 83 37.48 25.75 -37.33
C ARG A 83 36.76 26.98 -37.93
N GLY A 84 37.20 28.16 -37.47
CA GLY A 84 37.17 29.46 -38.18
C GLY A 84 37.11 30.60 -37.15
N GLY A 85 38.05 31.52 -36.97
CA GLY A 85 38.99 32.15 -37.89
C GLY A 85 38.50 33.58 -38.18
N GLY A 86 39.05 34.61 -37.53
CA GLY A 86 38.68 36.00 -37.82
C GLY A 86 39.20 37.02 -36.81
N THR A 87 40.23 37.75 -37.21
CA THR A 87 40.95 38.82 -36.51
C THR A 87 40.17 40.15 -36.49
N GLY A 88 40.37 40.97 -35.45
CA GLY A 88 39.94 42.38 -35.45
C GLY A 88 40.27 43.10 -34.15
N SER A 89 41.37 43.85 -34.16
CA SER A 89 41.78 44.77 -33.09
C SER A 89 40.96 46.07 -33.16
N HIS A 90 40.37 46.52 -32.06
CA HIS A 90 40.23 47.95 -31.77
C HIS A 90 40.18 48.20 -30.26
N ARG A 91 41.10 49.05 -29.82
CA ARG A 91 41.24 49.58 -28.46
C ARG A 91 40.39 50.84 -28.36
N GLN A 92 39.45 50.89 -27.41
CA GLN A 92 38.91 52.16 -26.92
C GLN A 92 38.54 52.04 -25.45
N THR A 93 39.13 52.93 -24.66
CA THR A 93 38.88 53.22 -23.26
C THR A 93 37.66 54.11 -23.13
N SER A 94 36.73 53.83 -22.20
CA SER A 94 36.17 54.79 -21.22
C SER A 94 34.86 54.28 -20.59
N GLU A 95 34.77 54.53 -19.28
CA GLU A 95 33.57 54.81 -18.47
C GLU A 95 32.50 53.74 -18.26
N GLY A 96 32.14 53.60 -16.97
CA GLY A 96 31.18 52.62 -16.46
C GLY A 96 29.77 52.89 -16.98
N ALA A 97 29.29 51.96 -17.79
CA ALA A 97 27.88 51.86 -18.15
C ALA A 97 27.10 51.06 -17.09
N PRO A 98 25.85 51.44 -16.79
CA PRO A 98 24.98 50.65 -15.92
C PRO A 98 24.76 49.27 -16.56
N VAL A 99 25.05 48.22 -15.80
CA VAL A 99 24.74 46.84 -16.17
C VAL A 99 23.22 46.69 -16.21
N SER A 100 22.64 46.78 -17.40
CA SER A 100 21.23 46.48 -17.63
C SER A 100 21.10 44.99 -17.95
N THR A 101 20.76 44.16 -16.96
CA THR A 101 20.33 42.78 -17.19
C THR A 101 18.88 42.78 -17.62
N ALA A 102 18.64 42.85 -18.93
CA ALA A 102 17.34 42.55 -19.50
C ALA A 102 17.08 41.03 -19.36
N THR A 103 16.37 40.64 -18.30
CA THR A 103 15.86 39.28 -18.13
C THR A 103 14.59 39.13 -18.97
N HIS A 104 14.71 38.50 -20.14
CA HIS A 104 13.54 38.03 -20.89
C HIS A 104 13.24 36.58 -20.45
N LEU A 105 12.05 36.36 -19.90
CA LEU A 105 11.54 35.03 -19.57
C LEU A 105 10.85 34.43 -20.82
N PRO A 106 11.22 33.22 -21.28
CA PRO A 106 10.40 32.44 -22.19
C PRO A 106 9.13 31.96 -21.47
N ILE A 107 8.04 31.84 -22.23
CA ILE A 107 6.67 31.57 -21.76
C ILE A 107 6.55 30.21 -21.02
N ASP A 108 7.53 29.31 -21.15
CA ASP A 108 7.48 27.96 -20.57
C ASP A 108 8.37 27.78 -19.30
N GLY A 109 8.99 28.85 -18.77
CA GLY A 109 9.55 28.86 -17.40
C GLY A 109 10.81 28.04 -17.10
N VAL A 110 11.33 27.22 -18.04
CA VAL A 110 12.45 26.30 -17.75
C VAL A 110 13.85 26.92 -17.95
N ALA A 111 13.97 28.04 -18.68
CA ALA A 111 15.28 28.63 -18.94
C ALA A 111 15.24 30.15 -18.97
N VAL A 112 16.27 30.80 -18.41
CA VAL A 112 16.42 32.26 -18.44
C VAL A 112 17.75 32.60 -19.13
N THR A 113 17.74 33.62 -20.00
CA THR A 113 18.97 34.16 -20.58
C THR A 113 19.77 34.90 -19.50
N GLY A 114 20.94 34.38 -19.16
CA GLY A 114 21.89 35.07 -18.29
C GLY A 114 22.51 36.30 -18.97
N HIS A 115 23.28 37.09 -18.21
CA HIS A 115 23.92 38.37 -18.62
C HIS A 115 24.78 38.31 -19.92
N GLN A 116 25.07 37.14 -20.48
CA GLN A 116 25.81 36.99 -21.74
C GLN A 116 25.06 36.19 -22.82
N GLY A 117 23.74 36.12 -22.74
CA GLY A 117 22.92 35.39 -23.71
C GLY A 117 23.01 33.86 -23.60
N LYS A 118 23.67 33.32 -22.57
CA LYS A 118 23.65 31.88 -22.27
C LYS A 118 22.30 31.48 -21.69
N ILE A 119 21.67 30.49 -22.31
CA ILE A 119 20.49 29.80 -21.80
C ILE A 119 20.95 28.96 -20.60
N ILE A 120 20.41 29.25 -19.41
CA ILE A 120 20.72 28.52 -18.18
C ILE A 120 19.49 27.70 -17.78
N ASP A 121 19.68 26.39 -17.67
CA ASP A 121 18.73 25.49 -17.03
C ASP A 121 18.84 25.67 -15.50
N GLN A 122 17.74 26.09 -14.88
CA GLN A 122 17.70 26.37 -13.44
C GLN A 122 17.61 25.11 -12.57
N ASN A 123 17.29 23.96 -13.17
CA ASN A 123 17.18 22.69 -12.46
C ASN A 123 18.45 21.83 -12.58
N ASP A 124 19.47 22.28 -13.31
CA ASP A 124 20.75 21.56 -13.38
C ASP A 124 21.47 21.61 -12.01
N PRO A 125 21.73 20.45 -11.37
CA PRO A 125 22.42 20.39 -10.08
C PRO A 125 23.84 21.01 -10.09
N ARG A 126 24.48 21.14 -11.26
CA ARG A 126 25.77 21.84 -11.40
C ARG A 126 25.61 23.34 -11.29
N VAL A 127 24.57 23.89 -11.91
CA VAL A 127 24.23 25.32 -11.88
C VAL A 127 23.83 25.72 -10.47
N LEU A 128 22.97 24.95 -9.81
CA LEU A 128 22.55 25.18 -8.42
C LEU A 128 23.74 25.18 -7.46
N ARG A 129 24.72 24.28 -7.66
CA ARG A 129 25.93 24.22 -6.84
C ARG A 129 26.85 25.43 -7.04
N GLU A 130 27.03 25.87 -8.28
CA GLU A 130 27.79 27.08 -8.62
C GLU A 130 27.12 28.34 -8.05
N LEU A 131 25.79 28.47 -8.18
CA LEU A 131 25.02 29.57 -7.61
C LEU A 131 25.09 29.58 -6.08
N ALA A 132 24.98 28.42 -5.44
CA ALA A 132 25.16 28.29 -3.99
C ALA A 132 26.57 28.74 -3.56
N HIS A 133 27.61 28.34 -4.28
CA HIS A 133 28.98 28.82 -4.03
C HIS A 133 29.12 30.34 -4.19
N ARG A 134 28.46 30.95 -5.18
CA ARG A 134 28.47 32.40 -5.38
C ARG A 134 27.71 33.14 -4.30
N LEU A 135 26.55 32.62 -3.88
CA LEU A 135 25.76 33.14 -2.76
C LEU A 135 26.54 33.10 -1.45
N VAL A 136 27.27 32.01 -1.19
CA VAL A 136 28.13 31.90 0.01
C VAL A 136 29.29 32.92 -0.02
N ARG A 137 29.80 33.25 -1.20
CA ARG A 137 30.84 34.29 -1.37
C ARG A 137 30.31 35.71 -1.31
N LEU A 138 29.02 35.91 -1.58
CA LEU A 138 28.37 37.19 -1.35
C LEU A 138 28.18 37.37 0.16
N LYS A 139 29.12 38.10 0.78
CA LYS A 139 28.91 38.65 2.12
C LYS A 139 27.77 39.67 2.04
N ILE A 140 26.54 39.21 2.30
CA ILE A 140 25.45 40.11 2.61
C ILE A 140 25.77 40.70 3.98
N ASP A 141 26.22 41.96 4.00
CA ASP A 141 26.44 42.67 5.25
C ASP A 141 25.12 42.66 6.04
N LYS A 142 25.15 41.98 7.19
CA LYS A 142 24.01 41.96 8.11
C LYS A 142 23.70 43.42 8.46
N PRO A 143 22.46 43.91 8.28
CA PRO A 143 22.15 45.30 8.60
C PRO A 143 22.54 45.55 10.05
N LYS A 144 23.35 46.61 10.26
CA LYS A 144 23.86 47.00 11.58
C LYS A 144 22.67 47.14 12.51
N SER A 145 22.64 46.35 13.58
CA SER A 145 21.57 46.42 14.59
C SER A 145 21.38 47.88 15.03
N PRO A 146 20.15 48.40 15.07
CA PRO A 146 19.91 49.80 15.40
C PRO A 146 20.51 50.16 16.77
N PRO A 147 20.96 51.41 16.96
CA PRO A 147 21.61 51.85 18.20
C PRO A 147 20.68 51.68 19.42
N PRO A 148 21.23 51.46 20.63
CA PRO A 148 20.46 51.15 21.84
C PRO A 148 19.43 52.23 22.21
N ALA A 149 19.63 53.48 21.78
CA ALA A 149 18.70 54.59 22.03
C ALA A 149 17.30 54.38 21.41
N ALA A 150 17.18 53.63 20.31
CA ALA A 150 15.89 53.36 19.67
C ALA A 150 15.01 52.39 20.50
N LYS A 151 15.62 51.57 21.38
CA LYS A 151 14.88 50.63 22.23
C LYS A 151 14.07 51.32 23.33
N ASN A 152 14.53 52.49 23.78
CA ASN A 152 13.91 53.25 24.88
C ASN A 152 12.82 54.23 24.40
N GLN A 153 12.60 54.34 23.09
CA GLN A 153 11.56 55.21 22.52
C GLN A 153 10.20 54.50 22.40
N HIS A 154 10.17 53.18 22.48
CA HIS A 154 8.92 52.43 22.38
C HIS A 154 8.11 52.58 23.69
N PRO A 155 6.80 52.85 23.65
CA PRO A 155 5.97 53.01 24.86
C PRO A 155 6.08 51.84 25.85
N CYS A 156 6.25 50.62 25.34
CA CYS A 156 6.42 49.42 26.17
C CYS A 156 7.80 49.31 26.85
N ALA A 157 8.79 50.15 26.51
CA ALA A 157 10.14 50.10 27.10
C ALA A 157 10.18 50.42 28.60
N GLN A 158 9.14 51.10 29.11
CA GLN A 158 9.01 51.46 30.52
C GLN A 158 8.19 50.44 31.34
N ASP A 159 7.72 49.36 30.71
CA ASP A 159 6.93 48.32 31.38
C ASP A 159 7.85 47.42 32.23
N PRO A 160 7.62 47.32 33.56
CA PRO A 160 8.47 46.50 34.45
C PRO A 160 8.46 45.01 34.08
N ASP A 161 7.37 44.52 33.47
CA ASP A 161 7.21 43.13 33.08
C ASP A 161 7.51 42.89 31.59
N LEU A 162 8.06 43.88 30.88
CA LEU A 162 8.31 43.82 29.43
C LEU A 162 9.02 42.52 29.02
N LYS A 163 10.07 42.13 29.76
CA LYS A 163 10.85 40.92 29.46
C LYS A 163 9.99 39.65 29.55
N PHE A 164 9.13 39.57 30.56
CA PHE A 164 8.21 38.45 30.73
C PHE A 164 7.19 38.42 29.59
N LYS A 165 6.54 39.55 29.31
CA LYS A 165 5.54 39.68 28.23
C LYS A 165 6.13 39.37 26.85
N LEU A 166 7.36 39.81 26.57
CA LEU A 166 8.05 39.54 25.32
C LEU A 166 8.44 38.07 25.18
N ASN A 167 8.84 37.41 26.28
CA ASN A 167 9.08 35.97 26.27
C ASN A 167 7.79 35.17 26.10
N ALA A 168 6.69 35.60 26.73
CA ALA A 168 5.37 35.00 26.54
C ALA A 168 4.90 35.16 25.08
N ALA A 169 5.04 36.35 24.49
CA ALA A 169 4.72 36.60 23.08
C ALA A 169 5.57 35.74 22.13
N LYS A 170 6.89 35.64 22.37
CA LYS A 170 7.76 34.73 21.60
C LYS A 170 7.37 33.26 21.74
N SER A 171 6.92 32.85 22.93
CA SER A 171 6.44 31.49 23.15
C SER A 171 5.13 31.25 22.41
N ALA A 172 4.21 32.22 22.43
CA ALA A 172 2.97 32.18 21.65
C ALA A 172 3.29 32.10 20.15
N ASP A 173 4.13 33.00 19.60
CA ASP A 173 4.56 32.97 18.20
C ASP A 173 5.19 31.62 17.80
N ARG A 174 5.94 30.99 18.72
CA ARG A 174 6.52 29.67 18.48
C ARG A 174 5.43 28.59 18.44
N ILE A 175 4.52 28.59 19.42
CA ILE A 175 3.41 27.63 19.48
C ILE A 175 2.52 27.79 18.25
N ASP A 176 2.19 29.02 17.84
CA ASP A 176 1.39 29.30 16.64
C ASP A 176 2.04 28.74 15.37
N ARG A 177 3.38 28.86 15.25
CA ARG A 177 4.13 28.23 14.15
C ARG A 177 4.11 26.71 14.22
N GLU A 178 4.22 26.13 15.42
CA GLU A 178 4.15 24.68 15.61
C GLU A 178 2.74 24.16 15.26
N ILE A 179 1.68 24.87 15.67
CA ILE A 179 0.29 24.58 15.32
C ILE A 179 0.11 24.65 13.80
N ALA A 180 0.50 25.74 13.16
CA ALA A 180 0.38 25.89 11.70
C ALA A 180 1.17 24.81 10.92
N GLN A 181 2.32 24.38 11.43
CA GLN A 181 3.07 23.27 10.85
C GLN A 181 2.36 21.92 11.03
N LEU A 182 1.74 21.67 12.18
CA LEU A 182 0.96 20.46 12.44
C LEU A 182 -0.30 20.42 11.56
N GLU A 183 -1.05 21.53 11.49
CA GLU A 183 -2.22 21.67 10.61
C GLU A 183 -1.85 21.40 9.16
N SER A 184 -0.79 22.05 8.63
CA SER A 184 -0.33 21.81 7.26
C SER A 184 0.07 20.35 7.01
N ARG A 185 0.59 19.64 8.03
CA ARG A 185 0.92 18.21 7.90
C ARG A 185 -0.33 17.34 7.86
N VAL A 186 -1.34 17.66 8.65
CA VAL A 186 -2.63 16.95 8.66
C VAL A 186 -3.34 17.14 7.33
N ASP A 187 -3.42 18.38 6.82
CA ASP A 187 -4.07 18.67 5.54
C ASP A 187 -3.43 17.92 4.38
N LYS A 188 -2.09 17.95 4.31
CA LYS A 188 -1.34 17.20 3.30
C LYS A 188 -1.54 15.69 3.43
N ALA A 189 -1.61 15.16 4.65
CA ALA A 189 -1.88 13.76 4.86
C ALA A 189 -3.29 13.38 4.38
N ALA A 190 -4.30 14.22 4.68
CA ALA A 190 -5.67 14.01 4.24
C ALA A 190 -5.82 14.07 2.70
N GLU A 191 -5.14 15.02 2.05
CA GLU A 191 -5.10 15.15 0.59
C GLU A 191 -4.47 13.89 -0.05
N VAL A 192 -3.34 13.42 0.49
CA VAL A 192 -2.68 12.20 0.00
C VAL A 192 -3.55 10.95 0.18
N VAL A 193 -4.28 10.83 1.29
CA VAL A 193 -5.21 9.71 1.51
C VAL A 193 -6.36 9.76 0.53
N SER A 194 -6.93 10.93 0.27
CA SER A 194 -8.04 11.11 -0.68
C SER A 194 -7.61 10.74 -2.09
N GLN A 195 -6.45 11.24 -2.54
CA GLN A 195 -5.91 10.90 -3.85
C GLN A 195 -5.67 9.39 -4.00
N ARG A 196 -5.06 8.74 -3.00
CA ARG A 196 -4.86 7.29 -3.02
C ARG A 196 -6.16 6.51 -3.09
N PHE A 197 -7.19 6.96 -2.39
CA PHE A 197 -8.50 6.33 -2.45
C PHE A 197 -9.11 6.44 -3.85
N ASP A 198 -9.04 7.63 -4.47
CA ASP A 198 -9.49 7.85 -5.84
C ASP A 198 -8.73 7.00 -6.86
N ASP A 199 -7.41 6.84 -6.68
CA ASP A 199 -6.57 5.99 -7.52
C ASP A 199 -6.98 4.51 -7.43
N VAL A 200 -7.31 4.03 -6.22
CA VAL A 200 -7.82 2.68 -5.98
C VAL A 200 -9.21 2.49 -6.60
N ILE A 201 -10.15 3.40 -6.37
CA ILE A 201 -11.50 3.32 -6.97
C ILE A 201 -11.39 3.31 -8.49
N SER A 202 -10.58 4.18 -9.07
CA SER A 202 -10.35 4.23 -10.51
C SER A 202 -9.79 2.91 -11.06
N LEU A 203 -8.89 2.23 -10.32
CA LEU A 203 -8.41 0.90 -10.69
C LEU A 203 -9.53 -0.14 -10.62
N LEU A 204 -10.29 -0.17 -9.53
CA LEU A 204 -11.38 -1.12 -9.33
C LEU A 204 -12.51 -0.94 -10.35
N GLU A 205 -12.80 0.29 -10.79
CA GLU A 205 -13.74 0.57 -11.88
C GLU A 205 -13.26 0.02 -13.22
N ARG A 206 -11.98 0.20 -13.57
CA ARG A 206 -11.39 -0.35 -14.81
C ARG A 206 -11.44 -1.87 -14.87
N TRP A 207 -11.37 -2.54 -13.72
CA TRP A 207 -11.43 -3.99 -13.58
C TRP A 207 -12.85 -4.52 -13.30
N ASP A 208 -13.87 -3.66 -13.41
CA ASP A 208 -15.28 -4.02 -13.23
C ASP A 208 -15.61 -4.60 -11.84
N TYR A 209 -14.91 -4.13 -10.80
CA TYR A 209 -15.22 -4.43 -9.39
C TYR A 209 -16.15 -3.39 -8.76
N VAL A 210 -16.06 -2.15 -9.22
CA VAL A 210 -16.91 -1.04 -8.77
C VAL A 210 -17.56 -0.40 -10.01
N SER A 211 -18.82 -0.02 -9.88
CA SER A 211 -19.55 0.75 -10.90
C SER A 211 -20.57 1.63 -10.20
N ASP A 212 -20.63 2.92 -10.56
CA ASP A 212 -21.57 3.89 -10.00
C ASP A 212 -21.57 3.90 -8.45
N TRP A 213 -20.38 3.87 -7.82
CA TRP A 213 -20.20 3.80 -6.36
C TRP A 213 -20.84 2.56 -5.70
N ARG A 214 -21.03 1.48 -6.46
CA ARG A 214 -21.57 0.20 -5.98
C ARG A 214 -20.66 -0.95 -6.37
N LEU A 215 -20.67 -2.01 -5.54
CA LEU A 215 -19.96 -3.24 -5.85
C LEU A 215 -20.67 -3.99 -6.99
N THR A 216 -19.91 -4.42 -7.98
CA THR A 216 -20.37 -5.40 -8.98
C THR A 216 -20.40 -6.80 -8.37
N PRO A 217 -20.88 -7.85 -9.06
CA PRO A 217 -20.73 -9.22 -8.60
C PRO A 217 -19.26 -9.61 -8.34
N ARG A 218 -18.31 -9.07 -9.14
CA ARG A 218 -16.87 -9.26 -8.91
C ARG A 218 -16.42 -8.49 -7.66
N GLY A 219 -16.90 -7.25 -7.49
CA GLY A 219 -16.73 -6.44 -6.28
C GLY A 219 -17.12 -7.18 -4.99
N ALA A 220 -18.28 -7.84 -5.03
CA ALA A 220 -18.80 -8.62 -3.90
C ALA A 220 -17.99 -9.89 -3.60
N LEU A 221 -17.29 -10.45 -4.59
CA LEU A 221 -16.33 -11.53 -4.38
C LEU A 221 -15.06 -10.98 -3.73
N LEU A 222 -14.48 -9.90 -4.29
CA LEU A 222 -13.27 -9.26 -3.76
C LEU A 222 -13.45 -8.83 -2.29
N SER A 223 -14.60 -8.28 -1.92
CA SER A 223 -14.88 -7.86 -0.54
C SER A 223 -14.87 -8.99 0.49
N ARG A 224 -14.76 -10.25 0.06
CA ARG A 224 -14.69 -11.45 0.91
C ARG A 224 -13.33 -12.14 0.86
N VAL A 225 -12.40 -11.63 0.04
CA VAL A 225 -11.03 -12.14 -0.06
C VAL A 225 -10.15 -11.31 0.86
N PHE A 226 -9.53 -11.95 1.84
CA PHE A 226 -8.63 -11.33 2.81
C PHE A 226 -7.21 -11.83 2.53
N HIS A 227 -6.46 -11.09 1.72
CA HIS A 227 -5.10 -11.44 1.31
C HIS A 227 -4.31 -10.18 0.92
N GLU A 228 -2.97 -10.22 0.99
CA GLU A 228 -2.12 -9.08 0.57
C GLU A 228 -2.17 -8.80 -0.94
N SER A 229 -2.49 -9.83 -1.71
CA SER A 229 -2.73 -9.79 -3.16
C SER A 229 -4.20 -10.15 -3.46
N ASP A 230 -5.13 -9.58 -2.70
CA ASP A 230 -6.58 -9.84 -2.77
C ASP A 230 -7.16 -9.67 -4.17
N LEU A 231 -6.81 -8.61 -4.88
CA LEU A 231 -7.30 -8.33 -6.23
C LEU A 231 -6.83 -9.40 -7.23
N LEU A 232 -5.56 -9.83 -7.14
CA LEU A 232 -5.05 -10.93 -7.97
C LEU A 232 -5.76 -12.26 -7.66
N VAL A 233 -6.00 -12.56 -6.39
CA VAL A 233 -6.72 -13.78 -5.97
C VAL A 233 -8.15 -13.74 -6.48
N ALA A 234 -8.86 -12.62 -6.28
CA ALA A 234 -10.21 -12.42 -6.76
C ALA A 234 -10.30 -12.54 -8.28
N GLU A 235 -9.34 -11.97 -9.02
CA GLU A 235 -9.22 -12.09 -10.46
C GLU A 235 -8.99 -13.53 -10.91
N THR A 236 -8.13 -14.27 -10.21
CA THR A 236 -7.86 -15.69 -10.47
C THR A 236 -9.12 -16.54 -10.33
N ILE A 237 -9.93 -16.29 -9.30
CA ILE A 237 -11.21 -16.96 -9.09
C ILE A 237 -12.21 -16.55 -10.17
N ALA A 238 -12.34 -15.24 -10.43
CA ALA A 238 -13.32 -14.71 -11.38
C ALA A 238 -13.02 -15.11 -12.85
N THR A 239 -11.75 -15.35 -13.19
CA THR A 239 -11.31 -15.87 -14.49
C THR A 239 -11.30 -17.40 -14.57
N LYS A 240 -11.79 -18.10 -13.53
CA LYS A 240 -11.96 -19.56 -13.50
C LYS A 240 -10.64 -20.33 -13.67
N LEU A 241 -9.54 -19.76 -13.19
CA LEU A 241 -8.23 -20.41 -13.29
C LEU A 241 -8.07 -21.54 -12.28
N LEU A 242 -8.89 -21.56 -11.22
CA LEU A 242 -8.94 -22.64 -10.23
C LEU A 242 -9.86 -23.80 -10.65
N ASP A 243 -10.79 -23.54 -11.57
CA ASP A 243 -11.80 -24.51 -11.98
C ASP A 243 -11.17 -25.75 -12.65
N GLY A 244 -11.71 -26.92 -12.28
CA GLY A 244 -11.32 -28.22 -12.83
C GLY A 244 -9.98 -28.76 -12.33
N LEU A 245 -9.38 -28.15 -11.29
CA LEU A 245 -8.21 -28.69 -10.60
C LEU A 245 -8.65 -29.69 -9.52
N ASP A 246 -7.89 -30.77 -9.37
CA ASP A 246 -8.06 -31.67 -8.23
C ASP A 246 -7.58 -30.99 -6.93
N PRO A 247 -7.99 -31.49 -5.75
CA PRO A 247 -7.67 -30.84 -4.48
C PRO A 247 -6.17 -30.60 -4.24
N THR A 248 -5.30 -31.51 -4.66
CA THR A 248 -3.85 -31.35 -4.49
C THR A 248 -3.29 -30.29 -5.43
N SER A 249 -3.69 -30.31 -6.71
CA SER A 249 -3.29 -29.28 -7.68
C SER A 249 -3.81 -27.90 -7.31
N LEU A 250 -5.02 -27.81 -6.75
CA LEU A 250 -5.61 -26.56 -6.28
C LEU A 250 -4.85 -26.00 -5.07
N ALA A 251 -4.51 -26.84 -4.08
CA ALA A 251 -3.64 -26.44 -2.97
C ALA A 251 -2.29 -25.91 -3.47
N ALA A 252 -1.68 -26.62 -4.41
CA ALA A 252 -0.39 -26.25 -4.98
C ALA A 252 -0.44 -24.95 -5.79
N LEU A 253 -1.55 -24.67 -6.48
CA LEU A 253 -1.72 -23.39 -7.18
C LEU A 253 -1.93 -22.23 -6.20
N CYS A 254 -2.75 -22.44 -5.16
CA CYS A 254 -3.01 -21.43 -4.14
C CYS A 254 -1.76 -21.10 -3.31
N SER A 255 -0.82 -22.04 -3.14
CA SER A 255 0.44 -21.78 -2.43
C SER A 255 1.27 -20.69 -3.09
N THR A 256 1.07 -20.45 -4.39
CA THR A 256 1.79 -19.40 -5.12
C THR A 256 1.42 -17.99 -4.71
N PHE A 257 0.27 -17.80 -4.07
CA PHE A 257 -0.10 -16.50 -3.51
C PHE A 257 0.52 -16.26 -2.14
N VAL A 258 0.90 -17.33 -1.43
CA VAL A 258 1.28 -17.28 -0.02
C VAL A 258 2.78 -17.37 0.19
N TYR A 259 3.44 -18.24 -0.58
CA TYR A 259 4.88 -18.45 -0.48
C TYR A 259 5.67 -17.28 -1.06
N GLU A 260 6.85 -17.07 -0.48
CA GLU A 260 7.82 -16.10 -0.94
C GLU A 260 9.22 -16.66 -0.72
N HIS A 261 10.02 -16.70 -1.79
CA HIS A 261 11.43 -17.02 -1.69
C HIS A 261 12.19 -15.93 -0.92
N ARG A 262 12.84 -16.31 0.18
CA ARG A 262 13.50 -15.36 1.12
C ARG A 262 15.02 -15.36 1.05
N SER A 263 15.62 -16.07 0.10
CA SER A 263 17.06 -16.12 -0.06
C SER A 263 17.57 -15.00 -0.98
N PRO A 264 18.76 -14.43 -0.71
CA PRO A 264 19.43 -13.52 -1.64
C PRO A 264 19.86 -14.23 -2.94
N GLU A 265 19.94 -15.56 -2.94
CA GLU A 265 20.22 -16.33 -4.14
C GLU A 265 18.98 -16.40 -5.05
N PRO A 266 19.17 -16.45 -6.38
CA PRO A 266 18.07 -16.61 -7.32
C PRO A 266 17.22 -17.84 -6.96
N ALA A 267 15.90 -17.66 -6.96
CA ALA A 267 14.98 -18.77 -6.73
C ALA A 267 15.23 -19.90 -7.75
N PRO A 268 15.26 -21.17 -7.32
CA PRO A 268 15.39 -22.30 -8.23
C PRO A 268 14.21 -22.34 -9.22
N GLU A 269 14.41 -22.95 -10.39
CA GLU A 269 13.32 -23.07 -11.35
C GLU A 269 12.21 -23.97 -10.77
N PRO A 270 10.96 -23.48 -10.68
CA PRO A 270 9.88 -24.22 -10.04
C PRO A 270 9.50 -25.46 -10.86
N THR A 271 9.33 -26.57 -10.17
CA THR A 271 8.87 -27.83 -10.75
C THR A 271 7.36 -27.95 -10.65
N PHE A 272 6.74 -28.53 -11.68
CA PHE A 272 5.28 -28.72 -11.73
C PHE A 272 4.96 -30.19 -12.01
N PRO A 273 4.07 -30.83 -11.24
CA PRO A 273 3.67 -32.23 -11.46
C PRO A 273 2.84 -32.43 -12.72
N SER A 274 2.21 -31.38 -13.25
CA SER A 274 1.36 -31.48 -14.45
C SER A 274 1.49 -30.26 -15.36
N THR A 275 1.30 -30.49 -16.67
CA THR A 275 1.25 -29.42 -17.68
C THR A 275 0.07 -28.48 -17.45
N GLN A 276 -1.05 -29.00 -16.94
CA GLN A 276 -2.22 -28.21 -16.59
C GLN A 276 -1.87 -27.18 -15.52
N LEU A 277 -1.24 -27.62 -14.42
CA LEU A 277 -0.86 -26.72 -13.32
C LEU A 277 0.15 -25.67 -13.77
N LYS A 278 1.18 -26.07 -14.54
CA LYS A 278 2.16 -25.14 -15.13
C LYS A 278 1.49 -24.10 -16.03
N SER A 279 0.50 -24.52 -16.81
CA SER A 279 -0.26 -23.62 -17.69
C SER A 279 -1.12 -22.63 -16.89
N ARG A 280 -1.81 -23.10 -15.85
CA ARG A 280 -2.61 -22.24 -14.95
C ARG A 280 -1.73 -21.21 -14.25
N PHE A 281 -0.60 -21.63 -13.68
CA PHE A 281 0.33 -20.70 -13.05
C PHE A 281 0.84 -19.61 -14.02
N ARG A 282 1.20 -19.99 -15.25
CA ARG A 282 1.61 -19.00 -16.27
C ARG A 282 0.51 -17.98 -16.59
N GLN A 283 -0.76 -18.40 -16.62
CA GLN A 283 -1.89 -17.50 -16.82
C GLN A 283 -2.04 -16.53 -15.64
N ILE A 284 -1.90 -17.01 -14.40
CA ILE A 284 -1.90 -16.16 -13.20
C ILE A 284 -0.72 -15.19 -13.23
N GLN A 285 0.47 -15.63 -13.62
CA GLN A 285 1.64 -14.76 -13.73
C GLN A 285 1.44 -13.66 -14.79
N GLN A 286 0.83 -13.98 -15.93
CA GLN A 286 0.46 -12.99 -16.95
C GLN A 286 -0.57 -11.98 -16.44
N LEU A 287 -1.57 -12.46 -15.69
CA LEU A 287 -2.59 -11.65 -15.05
C LEU A 287 -1.96 -10.69 -14.02
N SER A 288 -1.08 -11.20 -13.16
CA SER A 288 -0.31 -10.41 -12.19
C SER A 288 0.54 -9.34 -12.87
N MET A 289 1.30 -9.68 -13.92
CA MET A 289 2.09 -8.69 -14.67
C MET A 289 1.24 -7.61 -15.33
N ARG A 290 0.01 -7.93 -15.77
CA ARG A 290 -0.92 -6.92 -16.27
C ARG A 290 -1.39 -6.02 -15.14
N LEU A 291 -1.84 -6.60 -14.03
CA LEU A 291 -2.34 -5.86 -12.88
C LEU A 291 -1.26 -4.95 -12.27
N GLN A 292 -0.03 -5.43 -12.07
CA GLN A 292 1.09 -4.63 -11.55
C GLN A 292 1.41 -3.41 -12.42
N ARG A 293 1.29 -3.54 -13.74
CA ARG A 293 1.47 -2.41 -14.67
C ARG A 293 0.37 -1.37 -14.49
N GLU A 294 -0.87 -1.80 -14.31
CA GLU A 294 -2.01 -0.91 -14.10
C GLU A 294 -2.00 -0.26 -12.70
N GLU A 295 -1.57 -0.99 -11.66
CA GLU A 295 -1.31 -0.46 -10.32
C GLU A 295 -0.22 0.62 -10.35
N SER A 296 0.91 0.32 -11.00
CA SER A 296 2.01 1.28 -11.13
C SER A 296 1.60 2.53 -11.91
N ALA A 297 0.82 2.35 -12.99
CA ALA A 297 0.32 3.46 -13.80
C ALA A 297 -0.67 4.35 -13.04
N ALA A 298 -1.38 3.79 -12.06
CA ALA A 298 -2.26 4.51 -11.14
C ALA A 298 -1.53 5.12 -9.93
N GLY A 299 -0.19 4.99 -9.84
CA GLY A 299 0.57 5.48 -8.69
C GLY A 299 0.41 4.64 -7.41
N LEU A 300 -0.17 3.44 -7.51
CA LEU A 300 -0.35 2.52 -6.42
C LEU A 300 0.90 1.64 -6.23
N THR A 301 1.10 1.16 -5.00
CA THR A 301 2.11 0.14 -4.73
C THR A 301 1.68 -1.18 -5.37
N PRO A 302 2.47 -1.75 -6.29
CA PRO A 302 2.09 -3.01 -6.93
C PRO A 302 2.04 -4.16 -5.93
N HIS A 303 1.12 -5.10 -6.13
CA HIS A 303 1.04 -6.31 -5.32
C HIS A 303 2.26 -7.22 -5.53
N ARG A 304 2.49 -8.15 -4.59
CA ARG A 304 3.54 -9.16 -4.74
C ARG A 304 3.20 -10.15 -5.85
N ALA A 305 4.17 -10.41 -6.74
CA ALA A 305 4.02 -11.42 -7.78
C ALA A 305 3.84 -12.83 -7.18
N PRO A 306 3.07 -13.72 -7.82
CA PRO A 306 2.91 -15.10 -7.35
C PRO A 306 4.20 -15.90 -7.54
N ASP A 307 4.55 -16.72 -6.56
CA ASP A 307 5.80 -17.49 -6.51
C ASP A 307 5.53 -19.00 -6.52
N ALA A 308 6.07 -19.72 -7.50
CA ALA A 308 5.85 -21.16 -7.64
C ALA A 308 6.83 -22.03 -6.83
N GLY A 309 7.72 -21.46 -6.01
CA GLY A 309 8.74 -22.20 -5.27
C GLY A 309 8.20 -23.31 -4.34
N TYR A 310 6.97 -23.18 -3.84
CA TYR A 310 6.33 -24.16 -2.95
C TYR A 310 5.34 -25.11 -3.62
N VAL A 311 5.21 -25.07 -4.95
CA VAL A 311 4.24 -25.91 -5.68
C VAL A 311 4.51 -27.40 -5.43
N ASP A 312 5.74 -27.86 -5.66
CA ASP A 312 6.11 -29.27 -5.50
C ASP A 312 6.04 -29.74 -4.03
N THR A 313 6.51 -28.89 -3.11
CA THR A 313 6.42 -29.13 -1.66
C THR A 313 4.98 -29.36 -1.21
N VAL A 314 4.05 -28.51 -1.67
CA VAL A 314 2.63 -28.64 -1.34
C VAL A 314 2.01 -29.88 -1.99
N VAL A 315 2.41 -30.24 -3.22
CA VAL A 315 1.93 -31.46 -3.87
C VAL A 315 2.32 -32.70 -3.06
N LYS A 316 3.60 -32.81 -2.68
CA LYS A 316 4.10 -33.91 -1.85
C LYS A 316 3.43 -33.95 -0.49
N TRP A 317 3.28 -32.78 0.17
CA TRP A 317 2.59 -32.68 1.45
C TRP A 317 1.12 -33.08 1.34
N ALA A 318 0.35 -32.53 0.41
CA ALA A 318 -1.06 -32.89 0.24
C ALA A 318 -1.25 -34.37 -0.20
N SER A 319 -0.20 -35.00 -0.72
CA SER A 319 -0.19 -36.43 -1.10
C SER A 319 0.27 -37.38 0.03
N GLY A 320 0.68 -36.84 1.18
CA GLY A 320 0.96 -37.65 2.38
C GLY A 320 2.44 -37.82 2.75
N SER A 321 3.39 -37.15 2.07
CA SER A 321 4.83 -37.24 2.42
C SER A 321 5.13 -36.80 3.86
N GLU A 322 6.17 -37.35 4.49
CA GLU A 322 6.56 -36.91 5.83
C GLU A 322 7.24 -35.54 5.77
N LEU A 323 7.12 -34.75 6.85
CA LEU A 323 7.73 -33.41 6.91
C LEU A 323 9.23 -33.46 6.67
N ALA A 324 9.90 -34.47 7.22
CA ALA A 324 11.35 -34.63 7.11
C ALA A 324 11.83 -34.73 5.65
N ASP A 325 10.98 -35.22 4.73
CA ASP A 325 11.30 -35.35 3.30
C ASP A 325 11.11 -34.05 2.52
N LEU A 326 10.50 -33.02 3.14
CA LEU A 326 10.11 -31.77 2.50
C LEU A 326 10.94 -30.56 2.95
N LEU A 327 11.65 -30.69 4.07
CA LEU A 327 12.50 -29.62 4.57
C LEU A 327 13.82 -29.61 3.79
N ASP A 328 14.17 -28.44 3.26
CA ASP A 328 15.49 -28.14 2.71
C ASP A 328 16.32 -27.33 3.71
N GLU A 329 17.53 -26.94 3.33
CA GLU A 329 18.44 -26.17 4.21
C GLU A 329 17.90 -24.77 4.54
N ASP A 330 17.03 -24.22 3.69
CA ASP A 330 16.50 -22.86 3.80
C ASP A 330 15.13 -22.80 4.50
N THR A 331 14.43 -23.93 4.63
CA THR A 331 13.08 -24.02 5.20
C THR A 331 13.11 -24.57 6.61
N THR A 332 12.76 -23.73 7.59
CA THR A 332 12.55 -24.22 8.95
C THR A 332 11.18 -24.92 9.09
N PRO A 333 11.03 -25.90 10.01
CA PRO A 333 9.72 -26.48 10.32
C PRO A 333 8.66 -25.43 10.72
N GLY A 334 9.09 -24.34 11.37
CA GLY A 334 8.21 -23.24 11.78
C GLY A 334 7.68 -22.46 10.58
N ASP A 335 8.54 -22.14 9.62
CA ASP A 335 8.16 -21.45 8.37
C ASP A 335 7.25 -22.32 7.51
N PHE A 336 7.51 -23.62 7.45
CA PHE A 336 6.62 -24.57 6.79
C PHE A 336 5.21 -24.53 7.41
N VAL A 337 5.10 -24.69 8.73
CA VAL A 337 3.79 -24.67 9.42
C VAL A 337 3.08 -23.34 9.24
N ARG A 338 3.81 -22.22 9.32
CA ARG A 338 3.26 -20.88 9.06
C ARG A 338 2.68 -20.79 7.66
N THR A 339 3.44 -21.20 6.65
CA THR A 339 3.05 -21.15 5.24
C THR A 339 1.83 -22.05 4.99
N MET A 340 1.80 -23.26 5.55
CA MET A 340 0.63 -24.15 5.44
C MET A 340 -0.62 -23.55 6.10
N LYS A 341 -0.49 -22.86 7.24
CA LYS A 341 -1.63 -22.18 7.88
C LYS A 341 -2.20 -21.05 7.02
N GLN A 342 -1.34 -20.24 6.42
CA GLN A 342 -1.77 -19.19 5.50
C GLN A 342 -2.42 -19.78 4.24
N LEU A 343 -1.87 -20.87 3.70
CA LEU A 343 -2.47 -21.61 2.59
C LEU A 343 -3.86 -22.16 2.96
N ILE A 344 -4.01 -22.76 4.14
CA ILE A 344 -5.29 -23.27 4.62
C ILE A 344 -6.32 -22.14 4.76
N ASP A 345 -5.90 -20.97 5.26
CA ASP A 345 -6.79 -19.81 5.35
C ASP A 345 -7.31 -19.39 3.97
N LEU A 346 -6.40 -19.23 3.00
CA LEU A 346 -6.77 -18.91 1.63
C LEU A 346 -7.68 -19.98 1.00
N LEU A 347 -7.39 -21.27 1.20
CA LEU A 347 -8.21 -22.37 0.71
C LEU A 347 -9.61 -22.35 1.31
N ARG A 348 -9.76 -22.00 2.60
CA ARG A 348 -11.08 -21.83 3.24
C ARG A 348 -11.86 -20.68 2.63
N GLN A 349 -11.20 -19.57 2.31
CA GLN A 349 -11.85 -18.45 1.61
C GLN A 349 -12.35 -18.89 0.21
N VAL A 350 -11.54 -19.65 -0.53
CA VAL A 350 -11.94 -20.24 -1.83
C VAL A 350 -13.13 -21.19 -1.65
N ALA A 351 -13.08 -22.09 -0.66
CA ALA A 351 -14.14 -23.04 -0.37
C ALA A 351 -15.47 -22.36 -0.02
N GLN A 352 -15.44 -21.18 0.59
CA GLN A 352 -16.65 -20.43 0.96
C GLN A 352 -17.18 -19.53 -0.15
N HIS A 353 -16.31 -19.02 -1.02
CA HIS A 353 -16.65 -17.87 -1.88
C HIS A 353 -16.45 -18.10 -3.37
N ALA A 354 -15.80 -19.18 -3.81
CA ALA A 354 -15.67 -19.49 -5.24
C ALA A 354 -17.07 -19.66 -5.87
N PRO A 355 -17.35 -19.07 -7.05
CA PRO A 355 -18.65 -19.17 -7.70
C PRO A 355 -19.05 -20.61 -8.08
N ASP A 356 -18.08 -21.40 -8.53
CA ASP A 356 -18.28 -22.79 -8.94
C ASP A 356 -18.29 -23.75 -7.74
N GLU A 357 -19.31 -24.61 -7.66
CA GLU A 357 -19.51 -25.54 -6.54
C GLU A 357 -18.47 -26.65 -6.52
N VAL A 358 -18.03 -27.12 -7.69
CA VAL A 358 -16.99 -28.15 -7.78
C VAL A 358 -15.66 -27.62 -7.24
N THR A 359 -15.34 -26.37 -7.58
CA THR A 359 -14.15 -25.67 -7.07
C THR A 359 -14.23 -25.48 -5.55
N ARG A 360 -15.40 -25.14 -4.99
CA ARG A 360 -15.59 -25.08 -3.53
C ARG A 360 -15.32 -26.43 -2.87
N GLY A 361 -15.91 -27.50 -3.39
CA GLY A 361 -15.70 -28.85 -2.86
C GLY A 361 -14.25 -29.33 -2.98
N ALA A 362 -13.56 -28.97 -4.08
CA ALA A 362 -12.14 -29.27 -4.25
C ALA A 362 -11.27 -28.50 -3.24
N ALA A 363 -11.61 -27.25 -2.93
CA ALA A 363 -10.93 -26.45 -1.93
C ALA A 363 -11.14 -26.97 -0.50
N ASP A 364 -12.36 -27.41 -0.14
CA ASP A 364 -12.61 -28.08 1.14
C ASP A 364 -11.76 -29.36 1.28
N ALA A 365 -11.77 -30.22 0.24
CA ALA A 365 -10.94 -31.41 0.24
C ALA A 365 -9.43 -31.10 0.27
N ALA A 366 -9.02 -29.96 -0.27
CA ALA A 366 -7.63 -29.49 -0.23
C ALA A 366 -7.22 -29.08 1.19
N VAL A 367 -8.12 -28.41 1.93
CA VAL A 367 -7.91 -28.08 3.35
C VAL A 367 -7.64 -29.35 4.15
N ASP A 368 -8.46 -30.39 3.97
CA ASP A 368 -8.30 -31.66 4.69
C ASP A 368 -6.96 -32.36 4.38
N ARG A 369 -6.49 -32.28 3.13
CA ARG A 369 -5.20 -32.86 2.72
C ARG A 369 -3.99 -32.11 3.32
N VAL A 370 -4.09 -30.79 3.46
CA VAL A 370 -3.00 -29.94 3.98
C VAL A 370 -2.99 -29.90 5.50
N LEU A 371 -4.15 -29.93 6.15
CA LEU A 371 -4.32 -29.87 7.61
C LEU A 371 -4.06 -31.24 8.26
N ARG A 372 -2.80 -31.68 8.26
CA ARG A 372 -2.38 -32.95 8.86
C ARG A 372 -1.06 -32.83 9.64
N GLY A 373 -0.66 -33.91 10.31
CA GLY A 373 0.65 -34.01 10.98
C GLY A 373 0.94 -32.81 11.89
N VAL A 374 2.14 -32.24 11.78
CA VAL A 374 2.57 -31.08 12.57
C VAL A 374 1.69 -29.85 12.41
N VAL A 375 1.07 -29.66 11.23
CA VAL A 375 0.21 -28.51 10.93
C VAL A 375 -1.08 -28.59 11.73
N LEU A 376 -1.66 -29.79 11.81
CA LEU A 376 -2.84 -30.05 12.63
C LEU A 376 -2.51 -29.89 14.12
N SER A 377 -1.44 -30.51 14.61
CA SER A 377 -1.02 -30.42 16.01
C SER A 377 -0.78 -28.97 16.47
N ALA A 378 -0.13 -28.17 15.63
CA ALA A 378 0.10 -26.75 15.88
C ALA A 378 -1.16 -25.88 15.79
N SER A 379 -2.27 -26.40 15.27
CA SER A 379 -3.57 -25.72 15.20
C SER A 379 -4.45 -26.08 16.40
N THR A 380 -4.24 -27.23 17.01
CA THR A 380 -4.98 -27.72 18.19
C THR A 380 -4.37 -27.30 19.53
N MET A 381 -3.13 -26.78 19.56
CA MET A 381 -2.55 -26.26 20.80
C MET A 381 -3.17 -24.90 21.17
N PRO A 382 -3.84 -24.77 22.32
CA PRO A 382 -4.32 -23.48 22.79
C PRO A 382 -3.12 -22.57 23.03
N ILE A 383 -3.16 -21.38 22.43
CA ILE A 383 -2.23 -20.29 22.72
C ILE A 383 -2.63 -19.74 24.10
N GLY A 384 -2.10 -20.35 25.16
CA GLY A 384 -2.39 -19.93 26.52
C GLY A 384 -2.19 -21.07 27.50
N GLY A 385 -1.03 -21.08 28.17
CA GLY A 385 -0.79 -21.97 29.30
C GLY A 385 -1.74 -21.66 30.46
N ALA A 386 -2.25 -22.72 31.06
CA ALA A 386 -2.56 -22.81 32.47
C ALA A 386 -2.51 -24.30 32.85
N ALA A 387 -1.47 -24.67 33.59
CA ALA A 387 -1.41 -25.89 34.39
C ALA A 387 -1.55 -25.49 35.86
#